data_AF-A0A846UA89-F1
#
_entry.id   AF-A0A846UA89-F1
#
_cell.length_a   1.000
_cell.length_b   1.000
_cell.length_c   1.000
_cell.angle_alpha   90.00
_cell.angle_beta   90.00
_cell.angle_gamma   90.00
#
_symmetry.space_group_name_H-M   'P 1'
#
loop_
_entity.id
_entity.type
_entity.pdbx_description
1 polymer ?
#
loop_
_entity_poly.entity_id
_entity_poly.type
_entity_poly.pdbx_seq_one_letter_code
_entity_poly.pdbx_strand_id
1 'polypeptide(L)' 'MQPKAIAHPTDSRLLNRAREQLVDAAKDAGIELRQSNARVGPAAEHQAGRYAHARQYPCMQREIRKLRTWLGRMRPANPS' A
#
# COMPACT_ATOMS: atom_id res chain seq x y z
N MET A 1 -30.55 -17.04 3.89
CA MET A 1 -29.51 -16.07 4.27
C MET A 1 -28.37 -16.18 3.27
N GLN A 2 -28.11 -15.16 2.45
CA GLN A 2 -26.92 -15.15 1.58
C GLN A 2 -25.71 -14.74 2.42
N PRO A 3 -24.58 -15.46 2.38
CA PRO A 3 -23.36 -14.97 2.99
C PRO A 3 -22.95 -13.72 2.21
N LYS A 4 -23.08 -12.55 2.86
CA LYS A 4 -22.46 -11.32 2.39
C LYS A 4 -20.98 -11.68 2.22
N ALA A 5 -20.43 -11.50 1.02
CA ALA A 5 -19.01 -11.69 0.80
C ALA A 5 -18.26 -10.63 1.62
N ILE A 6 -18.02 -10.91 2.89
CA ILE A 6 -17.13 -10.12 3.74
C ILE A 6 -15.75 -10.51 3.25
N ALA A 7 -15.30 -9.85 2.19
CA ALA A 7 -13.92 -9.95 1.75
C ALA A 7 -13.06 -9.48 2.93
N HIS A 8 -12.36 -10.41 3.57
CA HIS A 8 -11.32 -10.06 4.52
C HIS A 8 -10.38 -9.10 3.78
N PRO A 9 -10.18 -7.86 4.27
CA PRO A 9 -9.32 -6.92 3.58
C PRO A 9 -7.95 -7.59 3.45
N THR A 10 -7.54 -7.86 2.21
CA THR A 10 -6.17 -8.30 1.94
C THR A 10 -5.26 -7.21 2.49
N ASP A 11 -4.20 -7.60 3.20
CA ASP A 11 -3.24 -6.65 3.82
C ASP A 11 -2.79 -5.54 2.86
N SER A 12 -2.82 -5.79 1.54
CA SER A 12 -2.55 -4.81 0.49
C SER A 12 -3.41 -3.54 0.58
N ARG A 13 -4.71 -3.64 0.87
CA ARG A 13 -5.62 -2.50 0.97
C ARG A 13 -5.32 -1.65 2.20
N LEU A 14 -5.05 -2.30 3.33
CA LEU A 14 -4.66 -1.63 4.57
C LEU A 14 -3.31 -0.91 4.40
N LEU A 15 -2.35 -1.57 3.75
CA LEU A 15 -1.04 -0.98 3.45
C LEU A 15 -1.13 0.18 2.46
N ASN A 16 -2.02 0.10 1.46
CA ASN A 16 -2.27 1.19 0.53
C ASN A 16 -2.85 2.41 1.27
N ARG A 17 -3.83 2.17 2.15
CA ARG A 17 -4.46 3.21 2.97
C ARG A 17 -3.51 3.83 3.99
N ALA A 18 -2.61 3.04 4.59
CA ALA A 18 -1.58 3.55 5.48
C ALA A 18 -0.58 4.44 4.73
N ARG A 19 -0.25 4.09 3.48
CA ARG A 19 0.60 4.93 2.63
C ARG A 19 -0.07 6.26 2.31
N GLU A 20 -1.34 6.26 1.92
CA GLU A 20 -2.10 7.48 1.66
C GLU A 20 -2.06 8.43 2.86
N GLN A 21 -2.38 7.92 4.05
CA GLN A 21 -2.33 8.69 5.29
C GLN A 21 -0.93 9.25 5.59
N LEU A 22 0.14 8.47 5.35
CA LEU A 22 1.51 8.95 5.55
C LEU A 22 1.87 10.08 4.58
N VAL A 23 1.45 9.97 3.32
CA VAL A 23 1.70 11.00 2.29
C VAL A 23 0.93 12.27 2.62
N ASP A 24 -0.32 12.16 3.06
CA ASP A 24 -1.13 13.31 3.43
C ASP A 24 -0.58 13.98 4.70
N ALA A 25 -0.21 13.21 5.73
CA ALA A 25 0.44 13.74 6.92
C ALA A 25 1.77 14.44 6.62
N ALA A 26 2.57 13.93 5.67
CA ALA A 26 3.81 14.56 5.25
C ALA A 26 3.57 15.89 4.51
N LYS A 27 2.53 15.96 3.66
CA LYS A 27 2.13 17.22 3.00
C LYS A 27 1.66 18.25 4.02
N ASP A 28 0.83 17.85 4.97
CA ASP A 28 0.33 18.72 6.03
C ASP A 28 1.48 19.27 6.89
N ALA A 29 2.51 18.44 7.13
CA ALA A 29 3.72 18.85 7.83
C ALA A 29 4.71 19.68 6.97
N GLY A 30 4.42 19.91 5.69
CA GLY A 30 5.35 20.58 4.75
C GLY A 30 6.64 19.81 4.48
N ILE A 31 6.64 18.50 4.75
CA ILE A 31 7.79 17.62 4.59
C ILE A 31 7.77 17.01 3.19
N GLU A 32 8.78 17.32 2.39
CA GLU A 32 8.94 16.64 1.10
C GLU A 32 9.38 15.19 1.31
N LEU A 33 8.53 14.24 0.88
CA LEU A 33 8.91 12.84 0.82
C LEU A 33 9.77 12.61 -0.42
N ARG A 34 11.04 12.21 -0.21
CA ARG A 34 11.98 11.86 -1.29
C ARG A 34 11.39 10.88 -2.31
N GLN A 35 10.49 10.00 -1.86
CA GLN A 35 9.73 9.10 -2.72
C GLN A 35 8.29 8.93 -2.18
N SER A 36 7.32 9.58 -2.81
CA SER A 36 5.90 9.47 -2.42
C SER A 36 5.25 8.15 -2.86
N ASN A 37 5.85 7.41 -3.81
CA ASN A 37 5.35 6.15 -4.40
C ASN A 37 3.85 6.17 -4.77
N ALA A 38 3.27 7.36 -5.00
CA ALA A 38 1.84 7.59 -5.13
C ALA A 38 1.22 6.86 -6.33
N ARG A 39 2.01 6.65 -7.40
CA ARG A 39 1.58 5.92 -8.60
C ARG A 39 1.70 4.41 -8.49
N VAL A 40 2.71 3.91 -7.76
CA VAL A 40 3.04 2.48 -7.74
C VAL A 40 2.19 1.72 -6.71
N GLY A 41 1.74 2.43 -5.68
CA GLY A 41 0.89 1.92 -4.63
C GLY A 41 -0.47 1.34 -5.04
N PRO A 42 -1.31 2.10 -5.76
CA PRO A 42 -2.62 1.62 -6.23
C PRO A 42 -2.49 0.46 -7.23
N ALA A 43 -1.45 0.48 -8.07
CA ALA A 43 -1.15 -0.62 -8.99
C ALA A 43 -0.78 -1.90 -8.24
N ALA A 44 0.04 -1.79 -7.19
CA ALA A 44 0.41 -2.91 -6.33
C ALA A 44 -0.80 -3.49 -5.56
N GLU A 45 -1.71 -2.63 -5.05
CA GLU A 45 -2.95 -3.08 -4.43
C GLU A 45 -3.82 -3.86 -5.41
N HIS A 46 -4.04 -3.31 -6.61
CA HIS A 46 -4.88 -3.93 -7.62
C HIS A 46 -4.30 -5.28 -8.07
N GLN A 47 -2.98 -5.35 -8.26
CA GLN A 47 -2.30 -6.59 -8.64
C GLN A 47 -2.34 -7.64 -7.52
N ALA A 48 -2.22 -7.24 -6.26
CA ALA A 48 -2.41 -8.13 -5.12
C ALA A 48 -3.83 -8.72 -5.09
N GLY A 49 -4.85 -7.90 -5.41
CA GLY A 49 -6.24 -8.36 -5.56
C GLY A 49 -6.43 -9.38 -6.69
N ARG A 50 -5.79 -9.15 -7.85
CA ARG A 50 -5.79 -10.11 -8.97
C ARG A 50 -5.14 -11.44 -8.60
N TYR A 51 -4.00 -11.41 -7.91
CA TYR A 51 -3.33 -12.63 -7.44
C TYR A 51 -4.14 -13.37 -6.37
N ALA A 52 -4.82 -12.65 -5.47
CA ALA A 52 -5.72 -13.25 -4.50
C ALA A 52 -6.90 -13.96 -5.21
N HIS A 53 -7.49 -13.32 -6.22
CA HIS A 53 -8.57 -13.90 -7.01
C HIS A 53 -8.12 -15.16 -7.76
N ALA A 54 -6.91 -15.14 -8.33
CA ALA A 54 -6.30 -16.29 -9.00
C ALA A 54 -5.74 -17.36 -8.02
N ARG A 55 -5.91 -17.19 -6.70
CA ARG A 55 -5.31 -18.04 -5.64
C ARG A 55 -3.78 -18.16 -5.71
N GLN A 56 -3.12 -17.19 -6.34
CA GLN A 56 -1.67 -17.08 -6.44
C GLN A 56 -1.07 -16.34 -5.24
N TYR A 57 -1.27 -16.90 -4.05
CA TYR A 57 -0.83 -16.28 -2.79
C TYR A 57 0.68 -15.94 -2.74
N PRO A 58 1.62 -16.73 -3.31
CA PRO A 58 3.03 -16.36 -3.31
C PRO A 58 3.32 -15.05 -4.07
N CYS A 59 2.62 -14.80 -5.17
CA CYS A 59 2.72 -13.55 -5.94
C CYS A 59 2.08 -12.38 -5.18
N MET A 60 0.94 -12.61 -4.53
CA MET A 60 0.29 -11.64 -3.65
C MET A 60 1.23 -11.20 -2.51
N GLN A 61 1.88 -12.15 -1.84
CA GLN A 61 2.80 -11.86 -0.73
C GLN A 61 4.01 -11.02 -1.17
N ARG A 62 4.50 -11.21 -2.41
CA ARG A 62 5.59 -10.38 -2.97
C ARG A 62 5.16 -8.93 -3.12
N GLU A 63 3.94 -8.69 -3.59
CA GLU A 63 3.42 -7.35 -3.80
C GLU A 63 3.15 -6.64 -2.45
N ILE A 64 2.61 -7.37 -1.47
CA ILE A 64 2.47 -6.90 -0.08
C ILE A 64 3.85 -6.54 0.51
N ARG A 65 4.87 -7.35 0.26
CA ARG A 65 6.23 -7.07 0.76
C ARG A 65 6.82 -5.80 0.15
N LYS A 66 6.58 -5.53 -1.14
CA LYS A 66 6.97 -4.26 -1.79
C LYS A 66 6.29 -3.06 -1.15
N LEU A 67 4.98 -3.16 -0.91
CA LEU A 67 4.21 -2.10 -0.22
C LEU A 67 4.79 -1.80 1.16
N ARG A 68 5.13 -2.83 1.95
CA ARG A 68 5.80 -2.67 3.25
C ARG A 68 7.18 -2.03 3.13
N THR A 69 7.97 -2.43 2.14
CA THR A 69 9.30 -1.84 1.89
C THR A 69 9.19 -0.37 1.48
N TRP A 70 8.23 0.00 0.65
CA TRP A 70 8.02 1.40 0.27
C TRP A 70 7.58 2.25 1.46
N LEU A 71 6.67 1.74 2.29
CA LEU A 71 6.28 2.39 3.53
C LEU A 71 7.50 2.64 4.44
N GLY A 72 8.37 1.63 4.61
CA GLY A 72 9.60 1.79 5.42
C GLY A 72 10.67 2.68 4.79
N ARG A 73 10.65 2.87 3.46
CA ARG A 73 11.58 3.77 2.74
C ARG A 73 11.11 5.22 2.69
N MET A 74 9.85 5.49 3.01
CA MET A 74 9.32 6.85 3.13
C MET A 74 9.92 7.52 4.36
N ARG A 75 11.18 7.93 4.25
CA ARG A 75 11.85 8.77 5.21
C ARG A 75 11.59 10.23 4.82
N PRO A 76 11.26 11.12 5.77
CA PRO A 76 11.23 12.56 5.51
C PRO A 76 12.57 12.96 4.86
N ALA A 77 12.54 13.71 3.75
CA ALA A 77 13.76 14.36 3.29
C ALA A 77 14.13 15.36 4.39
N ASN A 78 15.29 15.16 5.02
CA ASN A 78 15.74 16.01 6.11
C ASN A 78 15.82 17.46 5.59
N PRO A 79 15.03 18.42 6.11
CA PRO A 79 15.29 19.81 5.79
C PRO A 79 16.62 20.17 6.47
N SER A 80 17.52 20.78 5.71
CA SER A 80 18.77 21.34 6.24
C SER A 80 18.47 22.47 7.22
#